data_AF-A0A946MWP2-F1
#
_entry.id   AF-A0A946MWP2-F1
#
_cell.length_a   1.000
_cell.length_b   1.000
_cell.length_c   1.000
_cell.angle_alpha   90.00
_cell.angle_beta   90.00
_cell.angle_gamma   90.00
#
_symmetry.space_group_name_H-M   'P 1'
#
loop_
_entity.id
_entity.type
_entity.pdbx_description
1 polymer ?
#
loop_
_entity_poly.entity_id
_entity_poly.type
_entity_poly.pdbx_seq_one_letter_code
_entity_poly.pdbx_strand_id
1 'polypeptide(L)'
;AKIHSAVLKGQQRVLDHLLHPVVLKRIVDTELYGNQYVLSDVMQDLTAAIFAADMDGTVNGFRRHLQSDYVTRLGAMATGAAKSSYDSSAQAMAYFELLALQDQLKQRSAPDTMTRAHTQHLLFMIAQSLEPAAAG
;
A
#
# COMPACT_ATOMS: atom_id res chain seq x y z
N ALA A 1 -19.72 6.01 -12.98
CA ALA A 1 -20.05 5.20 -14.18
C ALA A 1 -19.68 3.74 -13.94
N LYS A 2 -20.45 2.76 -14.47
CA LYS A 2 -20.23 1.31 -14.26
C LYS A 2 -18.79 0.84 -14.57
N ILE A 3 -18.12 1.46 -15.55
CA ILE A 3 -16.72 1.16 -15.92
C ILE A 3 -15.75 1.47 -14.77
N HIS A 4 -15.94 2.61 -14.10
CA HIS A 4 -15.14 3.00 -12.94
C HIS A 4 -15.19 1.94 -11.83
N SER A 5 -16.39 1.45 -11.54
CA SER A 5 -16.61 0.42 -10.53
C SER A 5 -16.07 -0.95 -10.95
N ALA A 6 -16.08 -1.29 -12.24
CA ALA A 6 -15.57 -2.57 -12.74
C ALA A 6 -14.04 -2.65 -12.67
N VAL A 7 -13.34 -1.62 -13.14
CA VAL A 7 -11.86 -1.53 -13.05
C VAL A 7 -11.44 -1.59 -11.59
N LEU A 8 -12.12 -0.84 -10.74
CA LEU A 8 -11.85 -0.83 -9.30
C LEU A 8 -11.99 -2.23 -8.68
N LYS A 9 -13.09 -2.93 -8.95
CA LYS A 9 -13.27 -4.32 -8.47
C LYS A 9 -12.20 -5.27 -9.00
N GLY A 10 -11.67 -5.02 -10.19
CA GLY A 10 -10.53 -5.77 -10.72
C GLY A 10 -9.29 -5.54 -9.87
N GLN A 11 -8.93 -4.28 -9.66
CA GLN A 11 -7.77 -3.87 -8.86
C GLN A 11 -7.85 -4.37 -7.42
N GLN A 12 -9.02 -4.24 -6.76
CA GLN A 12 -9.22 -4.72 -5.40
C GLN A 12 -9.02 -6.23 -5.30
N ARG A 13 -9.54 -7.03 -6.24
CA ARG A 13 -9.33 -8.49 -6.24
C ARG A 13 -7.86 -8.88 -6.39
N VAL A 14 -7.09 -8.13 -7.18
CA VAL A 14 -5.65 -8.36 -7.32
C VAL A 14 -4.95 -8.05 -5.98
N LEU A 15 -5.26 -6.91 -5.36
CA LEU A 15 -4.71 -6.57 -4.04
C LEU A 15 -5.14 -7.55 -2.95
N ASP A 16 -6.40 -8.02 -2.96
CA ASP A 16 -6.91 -9.03 -2.02
C ASP A 16 -6.08 -10.31 -2.10
N HIS A 17 -5.64 -10.70 -3.30
CA HIS A 17 -4.82 -11.89 -3.48
C HIS A 17 -3.36 -11.65 -3.11
N LEU A 18 -2.74 -10.60 -3.65
CA LEU A 18 -1.31 -10.32 -3.45
C LEU A 18 -0.98 -9.99 -2.01
N LEU A 19 -1.88 -9.29 -1.31
CA LEU A 19 -1.70 -8.91 0.10
C LEU A 19 -2.41 -9.88 1.05
N HIS A 20 -2.84 -11.06 0.60
CA HIS A 20 -3.49 -12.02 1.49
C HIS A 20 -2.48 -12.57 2.51
N PRO A 21 -2.82 -12.70 3.81
CA PRO A 21 -1.86 -13.19 4.82
C PRO A 21 -1.24 -14.55 4.49
N VAL A 22 -2.05 -15.48 3.95
CA VAL A 22 -1.56 -16.80 3.51
C VAL A 22 -0.58 -16.70 2.34
N VAL A 23 -0.76 -15.74 1.43
CA VAL A 23 0.12 -15.56 0.26
C VAL A 23 1.45 -14.97 0.72
N LEU A 24 1.41 -13.90 1.52
CA LEU A 24 2.63 -13.27 2.06
C LEU A 24 3.42 -14.24 2.92
N LYS A 25 2.74 -15.00 3.81
CA LYS A 25 3.39 -16.04 4.61
C LYS A 25 4.05 -17.11 3.74
N ARG A 26 3.40 -17.54 2.65
CA ARG A 26 3.99 -18.52 1.72
C ARG A 26 5.24 -17.98 1.04
N ILE A 27 5.26 -16.71 0.64
CA ILE A 27 6.44 -16.09 0.07
C ILE A 27 7.60 -16.21 1.05
N VAL A 28 7.40 -15.81 2.32
CA VAL A 28 8.39 -15.91 3.40
C VAL A 28 8.83 -17.36 3.63
N ASP A 29 7.89 -18.30 3.75
CA ASP A 29 8.21 -19.70 4.01
C ASP A 29 9.04 -20.31 2.85
N THR A 30 8.81 -19.87 1.61
CA THR A 30 9.53 -20.36 0.42
C THR A 30 10.93 -19.80 0.25
N GLU A 31 11.33 -18.76 0.98
CA GLU A 31 12.69 -18.21 0.95
C GLU A 31 13.72 -19.29 1.36
N LEU A 32 13.38 -20.11 2.35
CA LEU A 32 14.20 -21.24 2.80
C LEU A 32 14.35 -22.35 1.76
N TYR A 33 13.49 -22.36 0.74
CA TYR A 33 13.48 -23.35 -0.34
C TYR A 33 13.97 -22.76 -1.68
N GLY A 34 14.69 -21.64 -1.62
CA GLY A 34 15.35 -21.04 -2.77
C GLY A 34 14.49 -20.08 -3.57
N ASN A 35 13.36 -19.60 -3.03
CA ASN A 35 12.63 -18.50 -3.65
C ASN A 35 13.54 -17.26 -3.78
N GLN A 36 13.69 -16.76 -5.00
CA GLN A 36 14.51 -15.59 -5.31
C GLN A 36 13.70 -14.30 -5.36
N TYR A 37 12.37 -14.39 -5.32
CA TYR A 37 11.48 -13.23 -5.28
C TYR A 37 10.89 -13.13 -3.89
N VAL A 38 11.70 -12.59 -2.99
CA VAL A 38 11.47 -12.56 -1.54
C VAL A 38 10.40 -11.53 -1.18
N LEU A 39 9.93 -11.56 0.07
CA LEU A 39 8.83 -10.68 0.50
C LEU A 39 9.15 -9.19 0.30
N SER A 40 10.41 -8.78 0.52
CA SER A 40 10.82 -7.39 0.31
C SER A 40 10.63 -6.94 -1.13
N ASP A 41 11.05 -7.77 -2.09
CA ASP A 41 10.98 -7.44 -3.52
C ASP A 41 9.51 -7.37 -3.96
N VAL A 42 8.70 -8.33 -3.53
CA VAL A 42 7.25 -8.35 -3.80
C VAL A 42 6.57 -7.06 -3.35
N MET A 43 6.86 -6.64 -2.11
CA MET A 43 6.21 -5.47 -1.51
C MET A 43 6.69 -4.17 -2.16
N GLN A 44 8.00 -4.03 -2.37
CA GLN A 44 8.60 -2.85 -3.00
C GLN A 44 8.15 -2.69 -4.45
N ASP A 45 8.17 -3.76 -5.24
CA ASP A 45 7.74 -3.73 -6.64
C ASP A 45 6.24 -3.45 -6.75
N LEU A 46 5.43 -3.99 -5.84
CA LEU A 46 4.00 -3.68 -5.78
C LEU A 46 3.76 -2.20 -5.44
N THR A 47 4.46 -1.64 -4.45
CA THR A 47 4.40 -0.21 -4.13
C THR A 47 4.80 0.63 -5.35
N ALA A 48 5.93 0.30 -5.97
CA ALA A 48 6.45 1.01 -7.14
C ALA A 48 5.45 0.97 -8.31
N ALA A 49 4.86 -0.19 -8.59
CA ALA A 49 3.85 -0.35 -9.65
C ALA A 49 2.61 0.54 -9.42
N ILE A 50 2.25 0.81 -8.17
CA ILE A 50 1.09 1.63 -7.82
C ILE A 50 1.43 3.14 -7.86
N PHE A 51 2.63 3.53 -7.43
CA PHE A 51 2.98 4.93 -7.17
C PHE A 51 3.93 5.57 -8.19
N ALA A 52 4.94 4.86 -8.70
CA ALA A 52 6.07 5.47 -9.41
C ALA A 52 5.63 6.33 -10.60
N ALA A 53 4.76 5.79 -11.46
CA ALA A 53 4.29 6.50 -12.66
C ALA A 53 3.41 7.75 -12.36
N ASP A 54 2.98 7.93 -11.11
CA ASP A 54 2.15 9.06 -10.71
C ASP A 54 2.94 10.16 -9.98
N MET A 55 4.23 9.96 -9.68
CA MET A 55 4.98 10.91 -8.86
C MET A 55 5.17 12.29 -9.52
N ASP A 56 5.37 12.33 -10.83
CA ASP A 56 5.71 13.56 -11.57
C ASP A 56 4.54 14.19 -12.33
N GLY A 57 3.30 13.81 -12.02
CA GLY A 57 2.15 14.25 -12.80
C GLY A 57 0.81 14.25 -12.07
N THR A 58 -0.24 14.62 -12.81
CA THR A 58 -1.63 14.57 -12.34
C THR A 58 -2.07 13.12 -12.17
N VAL A 59 -2.65 12.80 -11.02
CA VAL A 59 -3.23 11.47 -10.76
C VAL A 59 -4.69 11.47 -11.17
N ASN A 60 -5.10 10.52 -12.01
CA ASN A 60 -6.51 10.37 -12.36
C ASN A 60 -7.33 9.66 -11.25
N GLY A 61 -8.66 9.69 -11.35
CA GLY A 61 -9.54 9.15 -10.31
C GLY A 61 -9.39 7.64 -10.03
N PHE A 62 -9.01 6.84 -11.03
CA PHE A 62 -8.77 5.40 -10.83
C PHE A 62 -7.51 5.17 -10.00
N ARG A 63 -6.41 5.84 -10.39
CA ARG A 63 -5.12 5.75 -9.70
C ARG A 63 -5.21 6.23 -8.26
N ARG A 64 -5.92 7.34 -8.02
CA ARG A 64 -6.17 7.85 -6.66
C ARG A 64 -6.84 6.80 -5.77
N HIS A 65 -7.88 6.14 -6.28
CA HIS A 65 -8.57 5.11 -5.50
C HIS A 65 -7.67 3.91 -5.22
N LEU A 66 -6.93 3.42 -6.22
CA LEU A 66 -5.99 2.31 -6.04
C LEU A 66 -4.96 2.62 -4.95
N GLN A 67 -4.38 3.83 -4.98
CA GLN A 67 -3.42 4.28 -3.97
C GLN A 67 -4.01 4.33 -2.57
N SER A 68 -5.23 4.89 -2.42
CA SER A 68 -5.92 4.94 -1.13
C SER A 68 -6.26 3.55 -0.59
N ASP A 69 -6.74 2.63 -1.45
CA ASP A 69 -7.05 1.26 -1.07
C ASP A 69 -5.79 0.51 -0.62
N TYR A 70 -4.69 0.67 -1.34
CA TYR A 70 -3.39 0.09 -0.99
C TYR A 70 -2.87 0.61 0.36
N VAL A 71 -2.84 1.93 0.58
CA VAL A 71 -2.40 2.52 1.86
C VAL A 71 -3.28 2.04 3.03
N THR A 72 -4.60 1.94 2.82
CA THR A 72 -5.52 1.41 3.84
C THR A 72 -5.16 -0.01 4.24
N ARG A 73 -4.85 -0.87 3.25
CA ARG A 73 -4.47 -2.27 3.50
C ARG A 73 -3.12 -2.38 4.20
N LEU A 74 -2.13 -1.59 3.79
CA LEU A 74 -0.84 -1.53 4.48
C LEU A 74 -1.01 -1.11 5.94
N GLY A 75 -1.81 -0.08 6.21
CA GLY A 75 -2.12 0.35 7.59
C GLY A 75 -2.79 -0.74 8.41
N ALA A 76 -3.80 -1.41 7.85
CA ALA A 76 -4.49 -2.52 8.49
C ALA A 76 -3.55 -3.70 8.82
N MET A 77 -2.56 -3.95 7.95
CA MET A 77 -1.55 -4.99 8.12
C MET A 77 -0.47 -4.60 9.14
N ALA A 78 0.01 -3.36 9.12
CA ALA A 78 1.11 -2.89 9.98
C ALA A 78 0.68 -2.72 11.44
N THR A 79 -0.44 -2.02 11.67
CA THR A 79 -0.83 -1.52 13.00
C THR A 79 -2.32 -1.65 13.28
N GLY A 80 -3.15 -1.89 12.26
CA GLY A 80 -4.60 -1.94 12.40
C GLY A 80 -5.19 -3.30 12.77
N ALA A 81 -6.50 -3.44 12.58
CA ALA A 81 -7.30 -4.57 13.03
C ALA A 81 -6.90 -5.93 12.39
N ALA A 82 -6.28 -5.92 11.21
CA ALA A 82 -5.89 -7.13 10.51
C ALA A 82 -4.50 -7.63 10.91
N LYS A 83 -3.71 -6.84 11.66
CA LYS A 83 -2.32 -7.12 12.05
C LYS A 83 -2.12 -8.55 12.56
N SER A 84 -3.00 -9.03 13.44
CA SER A 84 -2.92 -10.36 14.06
C SER A 84 -3.04 -11.53 13.06
N SER A 85 -3.53 -11.27 11.85
CA SER A 85 -3.64 -12.28 10.78
C SER A 85 -2.34 -12.44 9.98
N TYR A 86 -1.41 -11.48 10.07
CA TYR A 86 -0.14 -11.46 9.33
C TYR A 86 1.03 -11.89 10.22
N ASP A 87 2.03 -12.55 9.63
CA ASP A 87 3.30 -12.80 10.32
C ASP A 87 4.11 -11.51 10.51
N SER A 88 5.11 -11.56 11.39
CA SER A 88 5.91 -10.38 11.74
C SER A 88 6.66 -9.77 10.56
N SER A 89 7.07 -10.56 9.57
CA SER A 89 7.79 -10.07 8.39
C SER A 89 6.85 -9.26 7.50
N ALA A 90 5.63 -9.75 7.25
CA ALA A 90 4.61 -9.01 6.53
C ALA A 90 4.20 -7.70 7.24
N GLN A 91 4.03 -7.74 8.57
CA GLN A 91 3.77 -6.53 9.37
C GLN A 91 4.89 -5.51 9.25
N ALA A 92 6.14 -5.96 9.37
CA ALA A 92 7.33 -5.10 9.29
C ALA A 92 7.48 -4.48 7.90
N MET A 93 7.28 -5.26 6.83
CA MET A 93 7.32 -4.76 5.46
C MET A 93 6.20 -3.75 5.20
N ALA A 94 4.98 -3.99 5.69
CA ALA A 94 3.90 -3.02 5.59
C ALA A 94 4.26 -1.67 6.21
N TYR A 95 4.84 -1.71 7.40
CA TYR A 95 5.30 -0.53 8.12
C TYR A 95 6.43 0.19 7.37
N PHE A 96 7.39 -0.56 6.85
CA PHE A 96 8.50 -0.04 6.05
C PHE A 96 8.01 0.68 4.79
N GLU A 97 7.10 0.06 4.03
CA GLU A 97 6.53 0.66 2.82
C GLU A 97 5.72 1.94 3.13
N LEU A 98 4.98 1.97 4.25
CA LEU A 98 4.28 3.18 4.70
C LEU A 98 5.23 4.34 4.99
N LEU A 99 6.37 4.07 5.65
CA LEU A 99 7.40 5.09 5.91
C LEU A 99 8.01 5.60 4.60
N ALA A 100 8.41 4.68 3.71
CA ALA A 100 8.99 5.03 2.42
C ALA A 100 8.03 5.88 1.58
N LEU A 101 6.76 5.48 1.52
CA LEU A 101 5.71 6.26 0.84
C LEU A 101 5.50 7.63 1.47
N GLN A 102 5.54 7.74 2.80
CA GLN A 102 5.42 9.02 3.47
C GLN A 102 6.50 10.00 2.99
N ASP A 103 7.75 9.54 2.91
CA ASP A 103 8.87 10.39 2.52
C ASP A 103 8.84 10.75 1.03
N GLN A 104 8.47 9.81 0.16
CA GLN A 104 8.25 10.08 -1.26
C GLN A 104 7.14 11.11 -1.48
N LEU A 105 5.99 10.94 -0.82
CA LEU A 105 4.83 11.82 -0.98
C LEU A 105 5.07 13.24 -0.45
N LYS A 106 5.91 13.41 0.59
CA LYS A 106 6.32 14.73 1.08
C LYS A 106 7.14 15.52 0.05
N GLN A 107 7.91 14.82 -0.79
CA GLN A 107 8.79 15.44 -1.79
C GLN A 107 8.10 15.62 -3.15
N ARG A 108 6.91 15.05 -3.30
CA ARG A 108 6.18 14.99 -4.56
C ARG A 108 5.76 16.37 -5.07
N SER A 109 5.93 16.62 -6.36
CA SER A 109 5.28 17.74 -7.06
C SER A 109 3.85 17.38 -7.47
N ALA A 110 2.91 18.30 -7.22
CA ALA A 110 1.49 18.07 -7.49
C ALA A 110 0.93 19.23 -8.33
N PRO A 111 0.81 19.05 -9.66
CA PRO A 111 0.57 20.14 -10.60
C PRO A 111 -0.86 20.71 -10.56
N ASP A 112 -1.83 19.95 -10.04
CA ASP A 112 -3.23 20.36 -9.94
C ASP A 112 -3.79 20.21 -8.52
N THR A 113 -4.92 20.90 -8.26
CA THR A 113 -5.58 20.91 -6.95
C THR A 113 -6.03 19.53 -6.48
N MET A 114 -6.55 18.69 -7.37
CA MET A 114 -7.04 17.36 -6.99
C MET A 114 -5.88 16.43 -6.62
N THR A 115 -4.77 16.50 -7.34
CA THR A 115 -3.55 15.76 -7.02
C THR A 115 -2.94 16.22 -5.70
N ARG A 116 -2.93 17.53 -5.41
CA ARG A 116 -2.49 18.07 -4.10
C ARG A 116 -3.36 17.56 -2.96
N ALA A 117 -4.68 17.69 -3.08
CA ALA A 117 -5.62 17.23 -2.06
C ALA A 117 -5.49 15.73 -1.80
N HIS A 118 -5.33 14.94 -2.86
CA HIS A 118 -5.10 13.49 -2.75
C HIS A 118 -3.79 13.15 -2.04
N THR A 119 -2.70 13.83 -2.40
CA THR A 119 -1.38 13.62 -1.76
C THR A 119 -1.44 13.95 -0.27
N GLN A 120 -2.08 15.05 0.10
CA GLN A 120 -2.31 15.43 1.50
C GLN A 120 -3.15 14.38 2.24
N HIS A 121 -4.19 13.85 1.59
CA HIS A 121 -5.02 12.81 2.18
C HIS A 121 -4.25 11.50 2.40
N LEU A 122 -3.44 11.06 1.44
CA LEU A 122 -2.58 9.89 1.62
C LEU A 122 -1.59 10.08 2.78
N LEU A 123 -0.94 11.24 2.88
CA LEU A 123 -0.04 11.56 3.99
C LEU A 123 -0.76 11.48 5.34
N PHE A 124 -2.00 11.98 5.42
CA PHE A 124 -2.84 11.86 6.61
C PHE A 124 -3.15 10.40 6.96
N MET A 125 -3.57 9.59 5.98
CA MET A 125 -3.87 8.16 6.19
C MET A 125 -2.63 7.38 6.65
N ILE A 126 -1.46 7.67 6.07
CA ILE A 126 -0.19 7.06 6.46
C ILE A 126 0.17 7.49 7.89
N ALA A 127 0.07 8.77 8.24
CA ALA A 127 0.34 9.23 9.59
C ALA A 127 -0.54 8.52 10.63
N GLN A 128 -1.85 8.45 10.38
CA GLN A 128 -2.78 7.71 11.26
C GLN A 128 -2.42 6.22 11.39
N SER A 129 -1.95 5.60 10.30
CA SER A 129 -1.53 4.21 10.30
C SER A 129 -0.23 3.97 11.07
N LEU A 130 0.64 4.99 11.17
CA LEU A 130 1.92 4.89 11.88
C LEU A 130 1.83 5.31 13.35
N GLU A 131 0.72 5.94 13.76
CA GLU A 131 0.49 6.27 15.16
C GLU A 131 0.27 5.01 16.01
N PRO A 132 0.87 4.93 17.22
CA PRO A 132 0.53 3.88 18.16
C PRO A 132 -0.96 4.00 18.47
N ALA A 133 -1.72 2.89 18.37
CA ALA A 133 -3.10 2.87 18.83
C ALA A 133 -3.14 3.41 20.26
N ALA A 134 -3.87 4.51 20.48
CA ALA A 134 -4.01 5.10 21.79
C ALA A 134 -4.39 3.99 22.78
N ALA A 135 -3.54 3.78 23.79
CA ALA A 135 -3.82 2.82 24.85
C ALA A 135 -5.05 3.33 25.61
N GLY A 136 -6.21 2.80 25.24
CA GLY A 136 -7.48 2.95 25.94
C GLY A 136 -7.70 1.78 26.88
#